data_AF-A0A8J4YCP7-F1
#
_entry.id   AF-A0A8J4YCP7-F1
#
_cell.length_a   1.000
_cell.length_b   1.000
_cell.length_c   1.000
_cell.angle_alpha   90.00
_cell.angle_beta   90.00
_cell.angle_gamma   90.00
#
_symmetry.space_group_name_H-M   'P 1'
#
loop_
_entity.id
_entity.type
_entity.pdbx_description
1 polymer ?
#
loop_
_entity_poly.entity_id
_entity_poly.type
_entity_poly.pdbx_seq_one_letter_code
_entity_poly.pdbx_strand_id
1 'polypeptide(L)'
;MTTRKQLKFGFLASFPTITGAKLPSRGDVLRRFFYAHKEEKKTVQQSAAEAAKEVLDFWTRARIPTIAETSVRRKITGLFDEWKILSKSKNTLESRLPKNRRPSKKVSQTFWTSPPPTPSL
;
A
#
# COMPACT_ATOMS: atom_id res chain seq x y z
N MET A 1 -24.42 -14.80 6.39
CA MET A 1 -23.39 -14.38 7.36
C MET A 1 -22.05 -14.31 6.65
N THR A 2 -21.63 -13.11 6.21
CA THR A 2 -20.47 -12.96 5.31
C THR A 2 -19.23 -12.59 6.09
N THR A 3 -18.33 -13.55 6.25
CA THR A 3 -17.05 -13.45 6.94
C THR A 3 -16.12 -12.47 6.21
N ARG A 4 -16.08 -11.21 6.64
CA ARG A 4 -15.06 -10.25 6.19
C ARG A 4 -13.73 -10.63 6.84
N LYS A 5 -12.78 -11.06 6.02
CA LYS A 5 -11.38 -11.22 6.41
C LYS A 5 -10.87 -9.87 6.89
N GLN A 6 -10.72 -9.73 8.20
CA GLN A 6 -9.99 -8.64 8.84
C GLN A 6 -8.61 -8.60 8.20
N LEU A 7 -8.26 -7.49 7.53
CA LEU A 7 -6.86 -7.22 7.21
C LEU A 7 -6.17 -6.98 8.55
N LYS A 8 -5.59 -8.03 9.12
CA LYS A 8 -4.60 -7.92 10.19
C LYS A 8 -3.39 -7.19 9.62
N PHE A 9 -3.42 -5.86 9.64
CA PHE A 9 -2.22 -5.04 9.64
C PHE A 9 -1.55 -5.26 11.00
N GLY A 10 -0.75 -6.31 11.07
CA GLY A 10 0.11 -6.54 12.22
C GLY A 10 1.14 -5.42 12.30
N PHE A 11 0.99 -4.54 13.29
CA PHE A 11 1.97 -4.28 14.35
C PHE A 11 1.54 -2.99 15.09
N LEU A 12 1.08 -3.19 16.34
CA LEU A 12 0.62 -2.20 17.32
C LEU A 12 -0.68 -1.46 16.98
N ALA A 13 -1.54 -1.37 17.99
CA ALA A 13 -2.78 -0.61 18.03
C ALA A 13 -2.55 0.92 18.02
N SER A 14 -1.67 1.39 17.14
CA SER A 14 -1.49 2.80 16.85
C SER A 14 -2.36 3.12 15.65
N PHE A 15 -3.37 3.95 15.86
CA PHE A 15 -4.07 4.62 14.76
C PHE A 15 -3.02 5.20 13.81
N PRO A 16 -3.17 5.06 12.48
CA PRO A 16 -2.20 5.56 11.51
C PRO A 16 -2.24 7.09 11.49
N THR A 17 -1.70 7.73 12.51
CA THR A 17 -1.57 9.18 12.62
C THR A 17 -0.40 9.65 11.77
N ILE A 18 -0.57 10.78 11.07
CA ILE A 18 0.53 11.46 10.37
C ILE A 18 1.38 12.18 11.41
N THR A 19 2.14 11.42 12.18
CA THR A 19 2.96 11.90 13.31
C THR A 19 4.36 11.33 13.19
N GLY A 20 5.38 12.20 13.23
CA GLY A 20 6.78 11.81 13.17
C GLY A 20 7.69 12.98 12.75
N ALA A 21 8.99 12.73 12.63
CA ALA A 21 9.95 13.71 12.12
C ALA A 21 10.11 13.65 10.58
N LYS A 22 9.56 12.60 9.94
CA LYS A 22 9.69 12.33 8.50
C LYS A 22 8.44 12.79 7.75
N LEU A 23 8.62 13.33 6.55
CA LEU A 23 7.52 13.69 5.66
C LEU A 23 6.61 12.48 5.39
N PRO A 24 5.28 12.66 5.45
CA PRO A 24 4.33 11.58 5.14
C PRO A 24 4.49 11.13 3.69
N SER A 25 4.60 9.82 3.49
CA SER A 25 4.57 9.25 2.14
C SER A 25 3.14 9.21 1.59
N ARG A 26 2.99 9.09 0.26
CA ARG A 26 1.67 8.85 -0.38
C ARG A 26 0.94 7.66 0.24
N GLY A 27 1.68 6.63 0.64
CA GLY A 27 1.14 5.44 1.32
C GLY A 27 0.61 5.74 2.72
N ASP A 28 1.30 6.58 3.49
CA ASP A 28 0.87 6.94 4.86
C ASP A 28 -0.39 7.79 4.85
N VAL A 29 -0.48 8.74 3.92
CA VAL A 29 -1.70 9.54 3.73
C VAL A 29 -2.88 8.65 3.32
N LEU A 30 -2.64 7.69 2.43
CA LEU A 30 -3.69 6.77 1.99
C LEU A 30 -4.11 5.78 3.10
N ARG A 31 -3.18 5.37 3.97
CA ARG A 31 -3.49 4.56 5.18
C ARG A 31 -4.41 5.32 6.12
N ARG A 32 -4.09 6.60 6.41
CA ARG A 32 -4.96 7.46 7.24
C ARG A 32 -6.34 7.61 6.60
N PHE A 33 -6.39 7.86 5.30
CA PHE A 33 -7.64 7.96 4.55
C PHE A 33 -8.47 6.68 4.66
N PHE A 34 -7.87 5.49 4.49
CA PHE A 34 -8.60 4.23 4.60
C PHE A 34 -9.09 3.95 6.01
N TYR A 35 -8.34 4.37 7.03
CA TYR A 35 -8.77 4.26 8.41
C TYR A 35 -10.05 5.08 8.65
N ALA A 36 -10.05 6.37 8.27
CA ALA A 36 -11.24 7.21 8.36
C ALA A 36 -12.42 6.68 7.52
N HIS A 37 -12.14 6.13 6.34
CA HIS A 37 -13.20 5.62 5.46
C HIS A 37 -13.78 4.28 5.91
N LYS A 38 -12.94 3.34 6.37
CA LYS A 38 -13.35 1.96 6.70
C LYS A 38 -13.71 1.75 8.15
N GLU A 39 -12.98 2.37 9.07
CA GLU A 39 -13.19 2.18 10.50
C GLU A 39 -14.19 3.22 11.05
N GLU A 40 -14.04 4.48 10.64
CA GLU A 40 -14.92 5.57 11.09
C GLU A 40 -16.17 5.75 10.22
N LYS A 41 -16.31 4.94 9.15
CA LYS A 41 -17.44 4.92 8.19
C LYS A 41 -17.78 6.29 7.58
N LYS A 42 -16.78 7.17 7.48
CA LYS A 42 -16.94 8.51 6.89
C LYS A 42 -17.04 8.42 5.36
N THR A 43 -17.70 9.41 4.76
CA THR A 43 -17.73 9.54 3.29
C THR A 43 -16.32 9.77 2.75
N VAL A 44 -16.10 9.48 1.46
CA VAL A 44 -14.81 9.73 0.79
C VAL A 44 -14.37 11.18 0.94
N GLN A 45 -15.29 12.14 0.83
CA GLN A 45 -14.99 13.56 0.96
C GLN A 45 -14.58 13.94 2.39
N GLN A 46 -15.28 13.44 3.40
CA GLN A 46 -14.96 13.69 4.81
C GLN A 46 -13.63 13.04 5.20
N SER A 47 -13.39 11.81 4.75
CA SER A 47 -12.13 11.08 4.99
C SER A 47 -10.95 11.81 4.34
N ALA A 48 -11.13 12.37 3.14
CA ALA A 48 -10.11 13.15 2.46
C ALA A 48 -9.85 14.50 3.16
N ALA A 49 -10.89 15.15 3.69
CA ALA A 49 -10.75 16.39 4.45
C ALA A 49 -9.97 16.17 5.75
N GLU A 50 -10.23 15.08 6.46
CA GLU A 50 -9.54 14.74 7.70
C GLU A 50 -8.07 14.39 7.49
N ALA A 51 -7.78 13.55 6.49
CA ALA A 51 -6.41 13.27 6.09
C ALA A 51 -5.69 14.55 5.61
N ALA A 52 -6.39 15.45 4.90
CA ALA A 52 -5.81 16.73 4.49
C ALA A 52 -5.44 17.60 5.70
N LYS A 53 -6.32 17.72 6.71
CA LYS A 53 -6.04 18.50 7.92
C LYS A 53 -4.80 18.03 8.66
N GLU A 54 -4.60 16.72 8.78
CA GLU A 54 -3.40 16.16 9.40
C GLU A 54 -2.12 16.40 8.59
N VAL A 55 -2.19 16.29 7.26
CA VAL A 55 -1.06 16.64 6.38
C VAL A 55 -0.72 18.12 6.51
N LEU A 56 -1.73 18.99 6.56
CA LEU A 56 -1.55 20.43 6.69
C LEU A 56 -0.96 20.80 8.06
N ASP A 57 -1.43 20.21 9.14
CA ASP A 57 -0.85 20.40 10.48
C ASP A 57 0.63 19.98 10.50
N PHE A 58 0.95 18.84 9.88
CA PHE A 58 2.32 18.39 9.73
C PHE A 58 3.19 19.39 8.93
N TRP A 59 2.70 19.90 7.80
CA TRP A 59 3.42 20.89 6.99
C TRP A 59 3.59 22.23 7.69
N THR A 60 2.60 22.63 8.50
CA THR A 60 2.64 23.84 9.32
C THR A 60 3.78 23.72 10.35
N ARG A 61 3.86 22.58 11.04
CA ARG A 61 4.96 22.29 11.98
C ARG A 61 6.33 22.22 11.29
N ALA A 62 6.37 21.69 10.06
CA ALA A 62 7.59 21.63 9.25
C ALA A 62 7.97 22.96 8.57
N ARG A 63 7.19 24.04 8.77
CA ARG A 63 7.36 25.36 8.13
C ARG A 63 7.38 25.29 6.60
N ILE A 64 6.64 24.34 6.02
CA ILE A 64 6.51 24.21 4.57
C ILE A 64 5.37 25.14 4.14
N PRO A 65 5.61 26.05 3.17
CA PRO A 65 4.57 26.96 2.68
C PRO A 65 3.41 26.12 2.13
N THR A 66 2.26 26.29 2.77
CA THR A 66 1.16 25.35 2.65
C THR A 66 0.19 25.82 1.58
N ILE A 67 -0.12 24.95 0.61
CA ILE A 67 -1.14 25.18 -0.42
C ILE A 67 -2.53 25.04 0.23
N ALA A 68 -3.54 25.77 -0.26
CA ALA A 68 -4.93 25.68 0.18
C ALA A 68 -5.41 24.22 0.41
N GLU A 69 -6.16 23.99 1.49
CA GLU A 69 -6.70 22.67 1.89
C GLU A 69 -7.43 21.96 0.75
N THR A 70 -8.14 22.73 -0.08
CA THR A 70 -8.87 22.24 -1.26
C THR A 70 -7.95 21.54 -2.26
N SER A 71 -6.72 22.03 -2.46
CA SER A 71 -5.73 21.42 -3.34
C SER A 71 -5.20 20.10 -2.78
N VAL A 72 -4.91 20.06 -1.47
CA VAL A 72 -4.49 18.83 -0.79
C VAL A 72 -5.59 17.77 -0.86
N ARG A 73 -6.84 18.16 -0.60
CA ARG A 73 -8.00 17.28 -0.72
C ARG A 73 -8.13 16.70 -2.14
N ARG A 74 -7.98 17.54 -3.18
CA ARG A 74 -8.00 17.07 -4.58
C ARG A 74 -6.91 16.03 -4.85
N LYS A 75 -5.69 16.24 -4.33
CA LYS A 75 -4.60 15.28 -4.47
C LYS A 75 -4.94 13.95 -3.79
N ILE A 76 -5.47 13.98 -2.56
CA ILE A 76 -5.85 12.76 -1.83
C ILE A 76 -6.94 11.98 -2.56
N THR A 77 -7.96 12.67 -3.08
CA THR A 77 -9.01 12.02 -3.89
C THR A 77 -8.42 11.39 -5.16
N GLY A 78 -7.51 12.10 -5.86
CA GLY A 78 -6.82 11.54 -7.02
C GLY A 78 -6.01 10.28 -6.69
N LEU A 79 -5.32 10.25 -5.55
CA LEU A 79 -4.61 9.06 -5.07
C LEU A 79 -5.56 7.89 -4.83
N PHE A 80 -6.75 8.16 -4.31
CA PHE A 80 -7.77 7.13 -4.10
C PHE A 80 -8.33 6.60 -5.42
N ASP A 81 -8.54 7.46 -6.42
CA ASP A 81 -9.00 7.05 -7.75
C ASP A 81 -7.94 6.21 -8.48
N GLU A 82 -6.67 6.60 -8.43
CA GLU A 82 -5.53 5.80 -8.92
C GLU A 82 -5.53 4.41 -8.27
N TRP A 83 -5.66 4.36 -6.93
CA TRP A 83 -5.75 3.10 -6.21
C TRP A 83 -6.96 2.26 -6.65
N LYS A 84 -8.11 2.88 -6.91
CA LYS A 84 -9.33 2.18 -7.36
C LYS A 84 -9.14 1.56 -8.74
N ILE A 85 -8.45 2.25 -9.65
CA ILE A 85 -8.10 1.72 -10.98
C ILE A 85 -7.15 0.53 -10.85
N LEU A 86 -6.09 0.67 -10.04
CA LEU A 86 -5.12 -0.40 -9.79
C LEU A 86 -5.76 -1.62 -9.11
N SER A 87 -6.70 -1.40 -8.20
CA SER A 87 -7.41 -2.50 -7.54
C SER A 87 -8.29 -3.27 -8.52
N LYS A 88 -8.88 -2.60 -9.52
CA LYS A 88 -9.68 -3.26 -10.55
C LYS A 88 -8.80 -4.08 -11.50
N SER A 89 -7.67 -3.54 -11.93
CA SER A 89 -6.75 -4.27 -12.84
C SER A 89 -6.18 -5.52 -12.18
N LYS A 90 -5.87 -5.49 -10.88
CA LYS A 90 -5.47 -6.67 -10.11
C LYS A 90 -6.51 -7.79 -10.15
N ASN A 91 -7.78 -7.46 -9.96
CA ASN A 91 -8.88 -8.44 -9.98
C ASN A 91 -9.08 -9.03 -11.38
N THR A 92 -8.89 -8.23 -12.43
CA THR A 92 -8.93 -8.69 -13.84
C THR A 92 -7.74 -9.59 -14.19
N LEU A 93 -6.57 -9.35 -13.61
CA LEU A 93 -5.42 -10.23 -13.80
C LEU A 93 -5.59 -11.55 -13.05
N GLU A 94 -6.08 -11.52 -11.81
CA GLU A 94 -6.38 -12.74 -11.04
C GLU A 94 -7.45 -13.62 -11.70
N SER A 95 -8.45 -13.04 -12.37
CA SER A 95 -9.45 -13.82 -13.11
C SER A 95 -8.90 -14.46 -14.38
N ARG A 96 -7.81 -13.91 -14.94
CA ARG A 96 -7.13 -14.42 -16.15
C ARG A 96 -6.02 -15.43 -15.84
N LEU A 97 -5.55 -15.51 -14.60
CA LEU A 97 -4.53 -16.48 -14.20
C LEU A 97 -5.18 -17.84 -13.85
N PRO A 98 -4.74 -18.95 -14.47
CA PRO A 98 -5.24 -20.28 -14.09
C PRO A 98 -4.81 -20.61 -12.66
N LYS A 99 -5.76 -21.03 -11.81
CA LYS A 99 -5.61 -21.34 -10.37
C LYS A 99 -4.64 -22.49 -10.02
N ASN A 100 -3.86 -23.00 -10.98
CA ASN A 100 -3.12 -24.28 -10.89
C ASN A 100 -1.60 -24.16 -11.03
N ARG A 101 -0.95 -23.27 -10.26
CA ARG A 101 0.49 -23.39 -10.01
C ARG A 101 0.80 -23.37 -8.53
N ARG A 102 0.56 -24.50 -7.88
CA ARG A 102 1.37 -24.87 -6.70
C ARG A 102 2.80 -25.04 -7.23
N PRO A 103 3.81 -24.31 -6.74
CA PRO A 103 5.19 -24.65 -7.09
C PRO A 103 5.44 -26.06 -6.56
N SER A 104 5.70 -26.99 -7.48
CA SER A 104 6.02 -28.37 -7.14
C SER A 104 7.31 -28.36 -6.31
N LYS A 105 7.20 -28.70 -5.03
CA LYS A 105 8.35 -29.03 -4.19
C LYS A 105 8.89 -30.39 -4.62
N LYS A 106 9.59 -30.47 -5.76
CA LYS A 106 10.47 -31.58 -6.12
C LYS A 106 11.51 -31.08 -7.11
N VAL A 107 12.75 -30.92 -6.65
CA VAL A 107 13.87 -31.81 -7.01
C VAL A 107 14.85 -31.74 -5.85
N SER A 108 14.87 -32.79 -5.05
CA SER A 108 16.03 -33.11 -4.24
C SER A 108 17.04 -33.83 -5.14
N GLN A 109 18.32 -33.56 -4.86
CA GLN A 109 19.44 -34.51 -4.97
C GLN A 109 20.25 -34.54 -6.28
N THR A 110 21.35 -33.76 -6.25
CA THR A 110 22.78 -34.07 -6.54
C THR A 110 23.12 -35.22 -7.51
N PHE A 111 24.16 -35.05 -8.33
CA PHE A 111 25.43 -35.82 -8.24
C PHE A 111 26.40 -35.49 -9.41
N TRP A 112 27.69 -35.32 -9.07
CA TRP A 112 28.90 -35.28 -9.92
C TRP A 112 29.21 -34.03 -10.76
N THR A 113 29.96 -33.14 -10.13
CA THR A 113 31.00 -32.31 -10.75
C THR A 113 32.06 -33.21 -11.37
N SER A 114 32.30 -33.07 -12.67
CA SER A 114 33.60 -33.37 -13.27
C SER A 114 34.14 -32.08 -13.87
N PRO A 115 35.30 -31.56 -13.44
CA PRO A 115 35.92 -30.43 -14.11
C PRO A 115 36.40 -30.85 -15.52
N PRO A 116 36.33 -29.95 -16.52
CA PRO A 116 36.86 -30.23 -17.84
C PRO A 116 38.39 -30.40 -17.79
N PRO A 117 38.98 -31.31 -18.57
CA PRO A 117 40.43 -31.47 -18.64
C PRO A 117 41.09 -30.23 -19.23
N THR A 118 42.16 -29.75 -18.58
CA THR A 118 42.98 -28.61 -19.02
C THR A 118 43.71 -28.93 -20.34
N PRO A 119 43.79 -27.98 -21.29
CA PRO A 119 44.58 -28.17 -22.50
C PRO A 119 46.07 -28.26 -22.17
N SER A 120 46.74 -29.26 -22.73
CA SER A 120 48.20 -29.45 -22.67
C SER A 120 48.79 -29.14 -24.04
N LEU A 121 49.73 -28.18 -24.04
CA LEU A 121 50.63 -27.72 -25.13
C LEU A 121 50.00 -26.99 -26.32
#